data_AF-A0A1J6IRQ8-F1
#
_entry.id   AF-A0A1J6IRQ8-F1
#
_cell.length_a   1.000
_cell.length_b   1.000
_cell.length_c   1.000
_cell.angle_alpha   90.00
_cell.angle_beta   90.00
_cell.angle_gamma   90.00
#
_symmetry.space_group_name_H-M   'P 1'
#
loop_
_entity.id
_entity.type
_entity.pdbx_description
1 polymer ?
#
loop_
_entity_poly.entity_id
_entity_poly.type
_entity_poly.pdbx_seq_one_letter_code
_entity_poly.pdbx_strand_id
1 'polypeptide(L)'
;MAVVRHWPLYQLDIKNAFLHGDLEDEVYMEQPPGFVAQGESRGLVCRLRRSLYGLKQSPRAWFGKFSTVIREFGMIQSEADHSVFYRHSASSLCIYLVVYVDDIVITGNDQDGITKLKQHLLQHFQTKDLGKLKYFLGIEVAQSSSGVVISQRKYALDILEETGMTGCRPVDTPMDLNSKLMPGQGEPLSDAARYRRLVGAIKFFKKLDIGFLDIGDYLAIGAIFAATDSVCTLQVLHQDETPLLYSLVFGEGVVNDATSVVLFNAIQNFDLSSVNSSIALHFIGNFLYLFLASTLLGAATGLLSAYIIKKLYFGRHSTDREVALMMLMAYLSYMLAELFYLSGILTVFFCGIVMSHYTWHNVTESSRVTTRHAFATLSFLAETFLFLYVGMDALDIEKWKFVSDRPGLSVAVSSILMGLILLGRAAFVFPLSFLSNLMKKSSEEKITFRQQVIIWWAGLMRGAVSMALAYNKFTRLGHTQLQDNAIMITSTITIVLFSTVVFGLMTKPLISLLLPPQRQLSTVSSDANSPKSFTAPLLGSQEGSEVDLNGQELPHPPSLRMLLSAPTHKVHRYWRKFDDSFMRPVFGGRGFTPVAPGSPTEQEP
;
A
#
# COMPACT_ATOMS: atom_id res chain seq x y z
N MET A 1 10.62 -25.86 15.42
CA MET A 1 10.43 -26.88 16.48
C MET A 1 11.65 -27.00 17.40
N ALA A 2 12.85 -27.34 16.88
CA ALA A 2 14.05 -27.51 17.69
C ALA A 2 14.35 -26.31 18.60
N VAL A 3 14.22 -25.08 18.09
CA VAL A 3 14.39 -23.83 18.87
C VAL A 3 13.40 -23.74 20.03
N VAL A 4 12.10 -23.94 19.76
CA VAL A 4 11.02 -23.88 20.77
C VAL A 4 11.21 -24.95 21.86
N ARG A 5 11.74 -26.11 21.50
CA ARG A 5 11.98 -27.24 22.40
C ARG A 5 13.40 -27.25 22.99
N HIS A 6 14.23 -26.25 22.68
CA HIS A 6 15.63 -26.15 23.07
C HIS A 6 16.47 -27.41 22.77
N TRP A 7 16.22 -28.05 21.62
CA TRP A 7 16.97 -29.24 21.21
C TRP A 7 18.31 -28.87 20.55
N PRO A 8 19.38 -29.65 20.80
CA PRO A 8 20.65 -29.42 20.12
C PRO A 8 20.54 -29.72 18.62
N LEU A 9 21.29 -28.96 17.82
CA LEU A 9 21.46 -29.19 16.38
C LEU A 9 22.88 -29.68 16.14
N TYR A 10 23.01 -30.88 15.59
CA TYR A 10 24.27 -31.48 15.19
C TYR A 10 24.39 -31.54 13.67
N GLN A 11 25.62 -31.51 13.17
CA GLN A 11 25.91 -31.60 11.75
C GLN A 11 26.88 -32.75 11.46
N LEU A 12 26.58 -33.52 10.41
CA LEU A 12 27.47 -34.51 9.82
C LEU A 12 27.66 -34.18 8.34
N ASP A 13 28.82 -34.57 7.81
CA ASP A 13 29.18 -34.41 6.40
C ASP A 13 29.60 -35.78 5.84
N ILE A 14 29.03 -36.18 4.70
CA ILE A 14 29.37 -37.44 4.03
C ILE A 14 30.35 -37.19 2.90
N LYS A 15 31.56 -37.71 3.05
CA LYS A 15 32.58 -37.59 2.02
C LYS A 15 32.17 -38.35 0.77
N ASN A 16 32.27 -37.68 -0.38
CA ASN A 16 32.04 -38.28 -1.70
C ASN A 16 30.69 -39.02 -1.79
N ALA A 17 29.61 -38.40 -1.30
CA ALA A 17 28.27 -38.99 -1.19
C ALA A 17 27.84 -39.81 -2.43
N PHE A 18 28.02 -39.28 -3.63
CA PHE A 18 27.62 -39.99 -4.86
C PHE A 18 28.43 -41.25 -5.16
N LEU A 19 29.61 -41.46 -4.57
CA LEU A 19 30.40 -42.69 -4.76
C LEU A 19 29.90 -43.85 -3.91
N HIS A 20 28.98 -43.60 -2.98
CA HIS A 20 28.37 -44.62 -2.14
C HIS A 20 27.10 -45.24 -2.74
N GLY A 21 26.55 -44.65 -3.81
CA GLY A 21 25.38 -45.19 -4.48
C GLY A 21 25.71 -46.43 -5.33
N ASP A 22 24.84 -47.42 -5.24
CA ASP A 22 24.89 -48.61 -6.08
C ASP A 22 24.18 -48.31 -7.41
N LEU A 23 24.80 -48.69 -8.55
CA LEU A 23 24.19 -48.54 -9.86
C LEU A 23 23.35 -49.77 -10.18
N GLU A 24 22.07 -49.56 -10.51
CA GLU A 24 21.19 -50.62 -11.01
C GLU A 24 21.45 -50.92 -12.50
N ASP A 25 21.82 -49.89 -13.27
CA ASP A 25 22.12 -49.99 -14.69
C ASP A 25 23.61 -50.27 -14.95
N GLU A 26 23.91 -51.02 -16.01
CA GLU A 26 25.28 -51.18 -16.49
C GLU A 26 25.72 -49.95 -17.28
N VAL A 27 26.56 -49.12 -16.64
CA VAL A 27 27.14 -47.92 -17.27
C VAL A 27 28.61 -48.16 -17.57
N TYR A 28 29.01 -47.89 -18.81
CA TYR A 28 30.40 -47.89 -19.24
C TYR A 28 30.87 -46.46 -19.46
N MET A 29 32.12 -46.16 -19.07
CA MET A 29 32.76 -44.88 -19.32
C MET A 29 34.06 -45.08 -20.09
N GLU A 30 34.45 -44.07 -20.87
CA GLU A 30 35.81 -44.03 -21.43
C GLU A 30 36.85 -44.02 -20.30
N GLN A 31 38.02 -44.59 -20.59
CA GLN A 31 39.10 -44.63 -19.62
C GLN A 31 39.53 -43.19 -19.26
N PRO A 32 39.62 -42.85 -17.96
CA PRO A 32 40.02 -41.51 -17.56
C PRO A 32 41.47 -41.21 -17.98
N PRO A 33 41.79 -39.95 -18.30
CA PRO A 33 43.15 -39.55 -18.66
C PRO A 33 44.17 -39.96 -17.59
N GLY A 34 45.24 -40.64 -17.98
CA GLY A 34 46.29 -41.13 -17.07
C GLY A 34 46.08 -42.55 -16.52
N PHE A 35 44.96 -43.20 -16.81
CA PHE A 35 44.69 -44.60 -16.41
C PHE A 35 44.52 -45.55 -17.61
N VAL A 36 44.92 -45.12 -18.80
CA VAL A 36 44.84 -45.93 -20.02
C VAL A 36 45.81 -47.09 -19.92
N ALA A 37 45.32 -48.33 -19.99
CA ALA A 37 46.15 -49.53 -19.91
C ALA A 37 47.24 -49.50 -21.01
N GLN A 38 48.51 -49.60 -20.62
CA GLN A 38 49.63 -49.62 -21.55
C GLN A 38 49.65 -50.95 -22.31
N GLY A 39 49.29 -50.93 -23.60
CA GLY A 39 49.45 -52.07 -24.52
C GLY A 39 48.22 -52.42 -25.36
N GLU A 40 47.01 -52.03 -24.96
CA GLU A 40 45.75 -52.35 -25.66
C GLU A 40 44.82 -51.13 -25.78
N SER A 41 45.39 -50.02 -26.26
CA SER A 41 44.82 -48.66 -26.11
C SER A 41 43.67 -48.29 -27.05
N ARG A 42 43.03 -49.23 -27.77
CA ARG A 42 41.91 -48.92 -28.67
C ARG A 42 40.70 -49.80 -28.37
N GLY A 43 39.66 -49.19 -27.79
CA GLY A 43 38.32 -49.78 -27.67
C GLY A 43 37.92 -50.31 -26.29
N LEU A 44 38.80 -50.28 -25.29
CA LEU A 44 38.46 -50.69 -23.92
C LEU A 44 37.78 -49.54 -23.15
N VAL A 45 36.70 -49.88 -22.45
CA VAL A 45 35.89 -48.98 -21.60
C VAL A 45 35.83 -49.51 -20.16
N CYS A 46 35.69 -48.63 -19.19
CA CYS A 46 35.53 -49.00 -17.78
C CYS A 46 34.06 -49.24 -17.45
N ARG A 47 33.72 -50.42 -16.93
CA ARG A 47 32.39 -50.66 -16.34
C ARG A 47 32.33 -50.03 -14.95
N LEU A 48 31.42 -49.08 -14.75
CA LEU A 48 31.21 -48.46 -13.44
C LEU A 48 30.51 -49.45 -12.52
N ARG A 49 31.13 -49.70 -11.35
CA ARG A 49 30.56 -50.55 -10.29
C ARG A 49 29.72 -49.78 -9.29
N ARG A 50 29.90 -48.46 -9.22
CA ARG A 50 29.21 -47.52 -8.32
C ARG A 50 28.95 -46.21 -9.04
N SER A 51 28.02 -45.42 -8.52
CA SER A 51 27.69 -44.13 -9.10
C SER A 51 28.88 -43.16 -9.02
N LEU A 52 28.97 -42.26 -10.00
CA LEU A 52 30.04 -41.28 -10.16
C LEU A 52 29.45 -39.89 -10.31
N TYR A 53 30.17 -38.85 -9.89
CA TYR A 53 29.77 -37.47 -10.16
C TYR A 53 29.59 -37.24 -11.68
N GLY A 54 28.49 -36.58 -12.05
CA GLY A 54 28.16 -36.28 -13.44
C GLY A 54 27.13 -37.22 -14.10
N LEU A 55 26.86 -38.40 -13.54
CA LEU A 55 25.75 -39.24 -14.03
C LEU A 55 24.41 -38.69 -13.55
N LYS A 56 23.39 -38.73 -14.42
CA LYS A 56 22.03 -38.25 -14.12
C LYS A 56 21.37 -39.02 -12.96
N GLN A 57 21.69 -40.30 -12.81
CA GLN A 57 21.14 -41.20 -11.80
C GLN A 57 21.87 -41.20 -10.45
N SER A 58 23.08 -40.63 -10.38
CA SER A 58 23.90 -40.66 -9.16
C SER A 58 23.22 -40.10 -7.90
N PRO A 59 22.51 -38.95 -7.96
CA PRO A 59 21.81 -38.44 -6.77
C PRO A 59 20.73 -39.39 -6.26
N ARG A 60 20.00 -40.06 -7.17
CA ARG A 60 18.96 -41.03 -6.81
C ARG A 60 19.55 -42.31 -6.22
N ALA A 61 20.62 -42.83 -6.82
CA ALA A 61 21.33 -44.02 -6.33
C ALA A 61 21.88 -43.78 -4.91
N TRP A 62 22.50 -42.62 -4.69
CA TRP A 62 22.98 -42.19 -3.38
C TRP A 62 21.84 -42.09 -2.36
N PHE A 63 20.80 -41.32 -2.67
CA PHE A 63 19.71 -41.08 -1.75
C PHE A 63 18.94 -42.38 -1.43
N GLY A 64 18.78 -43.27 -2.42
CA GLY A 64 18.21 -44.60 -2.23
C GLY A 64 19.02 -45.43 -1.25
N LYS A 65 20.35 -45.52 -1.44
CA LYS A 65 21.24 -46.24 -0.51
C LYS A 65 21.19 -45.66 0.90
N PHE A 66 21.28 -44.34 1.02
CA PHE A 66 21.19 -43.62 2.29
C PHE A 66 19.86 -43.90 3.00
N SER A 67 18.75 -43.80 2.28
CA SER A 67 17.40 -44.05 2.81
C SER A 67 17.27 -45.48 3.34
N THR A 68 17.82 -46.48 2.64
CA THR A 68 17.80 -47.88 3.10
C THR A 68 18.54 -48.04 4.43
N VAL A 69 19.77 -47.52 4.53
CA VAL A 69 20.59 -47.61 5.76
C VAL A 69 19.92 -46.90 6.95
N ILE A 70 19.30 -45.74 6.73
CA ILE A 70 18.58 -45.01 7.77
C ILE A 70 17.30 -45.73 8.22
N ARG A 71 16.59 -46.37 7.28
CA ARG A 71 15.41 -47.20 7.60
C ARG A 71 15.79 -48.47 8.35
N GLU A 72 16.93 -49.09 8.03
CA GLU A 72 17.47 -50.24 8.77
C GLU A 72 17.76 -49.91 10.24
N PHE A 73 18.17 -48.67 10.54
CA PHE A 73 18.32 -48.17 11.91
C PHE A 73 16.97 -47.97 12.65
N GLY A 74 15.85 -48.04 11.93
CA GLY A 74 14.50 -47.86 12.47
C GLY A 74 13.99 -46.41 12.41
N MET A 75 14.52 -45.56 11.53
CA MET A 75 13.91 -44.26 11.25
C MET A 75 12.86 -44.37 10.14
N ILE A 76 11.79 -43.60 10.28
CA ILE A 76 10.68 -43.49 9.32
C ILE A 76 10.91 -42.25 8.47
N GLN A 77 10.73 -42.38 7.15
CA GLN A 77 10.79 -41.24 6.24
C GLN A 77 9.49 -40.45 6.31
N SER A 78 9.57 -39.13 6.34
CA SER A 78 8.41 -38.24 6.31
C SER A 78 7.75 -38.23 4.93
N GLU A 79 6.42 -38.26 4.90
CA GLU A 79 5.63 -38.08 3.68
C GLU A 79 5.49 -36.60 3.27
N ALA A 80 5.65 -35.68 4.23
CA ALA A 80 5.60 -34.25 3.97
C ALA A 80 6.89 -33.72 3.31
N ASP A 81 8.03 -34.34 3.65
CA ASP A 81 9.34 -34.05 3.03
C ASP A 81 10.20 -35.31 3.08
N HIS A 82 10.49 -35.88 1.91
CA HIS A 82 11.27 -37.10 1.81
C HIS A 82 12.72 -36.95 2.31
N SER A 83 13.24 -35.73 2.42
CA SER A 83 14.58 -35.43 2.94
C SER A 83 14.64 -35.48 4.47
N VAL A 84 13.49 -35.65 5.13
CA VAL A 84 13.38 -35.70 6.59
C VAL A 84 13.04 -37.11 7.04
N PHE A 85 13.86 -37.63 7.95
CA PHE A 85 13.64 -38.88 8.65
C PHE A 85 13.39 -38.59 10.12
N TYR A 86 12.50 -39.36 10.75
CA TYR A 86 12.23 -39.22 12.17
C TYR A 86 12.06 -40.58 12.84
N ARG A 87 12.30 -40.62 14.14
CA ARG A 87 12.02 -41.78 14.99
C ARG A 87 11.37 -41.29 16.27
N HIS A 88 10.20 -41.83 16.60
CA HIS A 88 9.52 -41.58 17.87
C HIS A 88 9.51 -42.87 18.69
N SER A 89 9.95 -42.77 19.94
CA SER A 89 9.88 -43.86 20.91
C SER A 89 8.65 -43.69 21.81
N ALA A 90 8.19 -44.79 22.41
CA ALA A 90 7.06 -44.81 23.33
C ALA A 90 7.27 -43.90 24.57
N SER A 91 8.53 -43.60 24.90
CA SER A 91 8.92 -42.73 26.02
C SER A 91 8.94 -41.22 25.69
N SER A 92 8.27 -40.75 24.62
CA SER A 92 8.28 -39.36 24.12
C SER A 92 9.65 -38.86 23.63
N LEU A 93 10.58 -39.79 23.41
CA LEU A 93 11.88 -39.53 22.81
C LEU A 93 11.76 -39.47 21.29
N CYS A 94 12.29 -38.42 20.69
CA CYS A 94 12.19 -38.10 19.28
C CYS A 94 13.57 -37.75 18.72
N ILE A 95 13.86 -38.29 17.54
CA ILE A 95 15.03 -37.95 16.73
C ILE A 95 14.53 -37.52 15.36
N TYR A 96 15.09 -36.44 14.84
CA TYR A 96 14.88 -35.94 13.50
C TYR A 96 16.24 -35.84 12.80
N LEU A 97 16.29 -36.32 11.57
CA LEU A 97 17.43 -36.23 10.67
C LEU A 97 16.96 -35.57 9.38
N VAL A 98 17.67 -34.54 8.96
CA VAL A 98 17.45 -33.84 7.69
C VAL A 98 18.69 -34.07 6.85
N VAL A 99 18.53 -34.51 5.61
CA VAL A 99 19.64 -34.72 4.67
C VAL A 99 19.50 -33.81 3.46
N TYR A 100 20.59 -33.14 3.10
CA TYR A 100 20.71 -32.42 1.84
C TYR A 100 22.00 -32.86 1.16
N VAL A 101 21.87 -33.79 0.21
CA VAL A 101 23.00 -34.41 -0.51
C VAL A 101 24.01 -35.05 0.46
N ASP A 102 25.10 -34.35 0.78
CA ASP A 102 26.21 -34.74 1.66
C ASP A 102 26.10 -34.15 3.08
N ASP A 103 25.42 -33.01 3.22
CA ASP A 103 25.18 -32.36 4.50
C ASP A 103 23.98 -32.98 5.25
N ILE A 104 24.19 -33.35 6.51
CA ILE A 104 23.16 -33.92 7.38
C ILE A 104 23.03 -33.11 8.66
N VAL A 105 21.79 -32.77 9.04
CA VAL A 105 21.46 -32.13 10.31
C VAL A 105 20.65 -33.09 11.17
N ILE A 106 21.05 -33.27 12.43
CA ILE A 106 20.37 -34.13 13.39
C ILE A 106 19.93 -33.31 14.59
N THR A 107 18.69 -33.51 15.04
CA THR A 107 18.13 -32.87 16.23
C THR A 107 17.15 -33.78 16.95
N GLY A 108 16.96 -33.58 18.25
CA GLY A 108 16.06 -34.41 19.07
C GLY A 108 16.33 -34.27 20.56
N ASN A 109 15.48 -34.89 21.38
CA ASN A 109 15.65 -35.02 22.83
C ASN A 109 16.31 -36.34 23.26
N ASP A 110 16.53 -37.28 22.34
CA ASP A 110 17.17 -38.57 22.61
C ASP A 110 18.68 -38.52 22.32
N GLN A 111 19.48 -38.05 23.27
CA GLN A 111 20.92 -37.89 23.06
C GLN A 111 21.66 -39.21 22.86
N ASP A 112 21.23 -40.28 23.54
CA ASP A 112 21.79 -41.63 23.39
C ASP A 112 21.45 -42.20 22.01
N GLY A 113 20.20 -42.08 21.59
CA GLY A 113 19.77 -42.48 20.25
C GLY A 113 20.47 -41.69 19.14
N ILE A 114 20.70 -40.38 19.31
CA ILE A 114 21.50 -39.58 18.37
C ILE A 114 22.94 -40.11 18.28
N THR A 115 23.55 -40.46 19.41
CA THR A 115 24.92 -40.98 19.44
C THR A 115 25.02 -42.33 18.72
N LYS A 116 24.03 -43.22 18.94
CA LYS A 116 23.91 -44.49 18.22
C LYS A 116 23.69 -44.30 16.73
N LEU A 117 22.85 -43.33 16.34
CA LEU A 117 22.60 -42.99 14.93
C LEU A 117 23.88 -42.49 14.23
N LYS A 118 24.65 -41.63 14.90
CA LYS A 118 25.95 -41.16 14.40
C LYS A 118 26.91 -42.32 14.19
N GLN A 119 26.99 -43.24 15.16
CA GLN A 119 27.85 -44.42 15.06
C GLN A 119 27.41 -45.35 13.92
N HIS A 120 26.11 -45.56 13.74
CA HIS A 120 25.55 -46.33 12.64
C HIS A 120 25.94 -45.73 11.29
N LEU A 121 25.79 -44.41 11.12
CA LEU A 121 26.21 -43.72 9.90
C LEU A 121 27.71 -43.84 9.61
N LEU A 122 28.55 -43.72 10.65
CA LEU A 122 30.01 -43.89 10.55
C LEU A 122 30.44 -45.31 10.13
N GLN A 123 29.65 -46.34 10.44
CA GLN A 123 29.93 -47.72 10.04
C GLN A 123 29.61 -47.98 8.56
N HIS A 124 28.57 -47.31 8.02
CA HIS A 124 28.12 -47.53 6.65
C HIS A 124 28.71 -46.54 5.64
N PHE A 125 29.03 -45.31 6.06
CA PHE A 125 29.50 -44.23 5.19
C PHE A 125 30.78 -43.58 5.72
N GLN A 126 31.56 -42.98 4.82
CA GLN A 126 32.71 -42.16 5.22
C GLN A 126 32.22 -40.81 5.73
N THR A 127 31.78 -40.77 6.97
CA THR A 127 31.17 -39.59 7.61
C THR A 127 32.17 -38.82 8.46
N LYS A 128 32.08 -37.49 8.43
CA LYS A 128 32.79 -36.57 9.31
C LYS A 128 31.79 -35.91 10.26
N ASP A 129 31.99 -36.08 11.57
CA ASP A 129 31.19 -35.37 12.57
C ASP A 129 31.72 -33.95 12.74
N LEU A 130 30.89 -32.96 12.42
CA LEU A 130 31.21 -31.53 12.55
C LEU A 130 30.77 -30.96 13.90
N GLY A 131 30.14 -31.77 14.75
CA GLY A 131 29.68 -31.39 16.08
C GLY A 131 28.40 -30.55 16.02
N LYS A 132 28.38 -29.44 16.77
CA LYS A 132 27.23 -28.52 16.75
C LYS A 132 27.15 -27.82 15.39
N LEU A 133 25.93 -27.68 14.89
CA LEU A 133 25.67 -26.99 13.63
C LEU A 133 26.18 -25.55 13.70
N LYS A 134 27.11 -25.22 12.81
CA LYS A 134 27.69 -23.87 12.62
C LYS A 134 27.46 -23.32 11.22
N TYR A 135 27.44 -24.18 10.20
CA TYR A 135 27.21 -23.79 8.82
C TYR A 135 26.36 -24.84 8.14
N PHE A 136 25.30 -24.46 7.43
CA PHE A 136 24.50 -25.37 6.60
C PHE A 136 24.18 -24.68 5.29
N LEU A 137 24.53 -25.30 4.16
CA LEU A 137 24.28 -24.74 2.81
C LEU A 137 24.83 -23.32 2.61
N GLY A 138 26.00 -23.03 3.18
CA GLY A 138 26.63 -21.70 3.13
C GLY A 138 26.02 -20.66 4.07
N ILE A 139 25.06 -21.04 4.91
CA ILE A 139 24.44 -20.19 5.91
C ILE A 139 25.07 -20.45 7.28
N GLU A 140 25.56 -19.40 7.93
CA GLU A 140 26.09 -19.46 9.29
C GLU A 140 24.96 -19.56 10.31
N VAL A 141 25.13 -20.43 11.30
CA VAL A 141 24.16 -20.70 12.35
C VAL A 141 24.86 -20.56 13.70
N ALA A 142 24.42 -19.57 14.48
CA ALA A 142 24.88 -19.34 15.84
C ALA A 142 23.77 -19.69 16.84
N GLN A 143 24.02 -20.70 17.67
CA GLN A 143 23.06 -21.15 18.69
C GLN A 143 23.36 -20.48 20.03
N SER A 144 22.35 -19.87 20.65
CA SER A 144 22.37 -19.24 21.97
C SER A 144 21.32 -19.87 22.88
N SER A 145 21.40 -19.63 24.20
CA SER A 145 20.34 -20.01 25.15
C SER A 145 19.01 -19.32 24.84
N SER A 146 19.04 -18.13 24.24
CA SER A 146 17.86 -17.36 23.85
C SER A 146 17.24 -17.78 22.51
N GLY A 147 17.96 -18.53 21.66
CA GLY A 147 17.49 -18.89 20.33
C GLY A 147 18.61 -19.18 19.34
N VAL A 148 18.28 -19.21 18.05
CA VAL A 148 19.24 -19.47 16.97
C VAL A 148 19.28 -18.27 16.04
N VAL A 149 20.49 -17.74 15.80
CA VAL A 149 20.76 -16.67 14.85
C VAL A 149 21.30 -17.28 13.57
N ILE A 150 20.77 -16.84 12.45
CA ILE A 150 21.16 -17.29 11.11
C ILE A 150 21.78 -16.08 10.39
N SER A 151 22.96 -16.25 9.80
CA SER A 151 23.76 -15.18 9.20
C SER A 151 24.35 -15.60 7.86
N GLN A 152 24.36 -14.71 6.88
CA GLN A 152 25.07 -14.89 5.60
C GLN A 152 26.22 -13.89 5.43
N ARG A 153 26.69 -13.30 6.54
CA ARG A 153 27.77 -12.31 6.52
C ARG A 153 28.99 -12.79 5.76
N LYS A 154 29.37 -14.06 5.95
CA LYS A 154 30.50 -14.67 5.25
C LYS A 154 30.31 -14.65 3.73
N TYR A 155 29.15 -15.10 3.25
CA TYR A 155 28.83 -15.09 1.83
C TYR A 155 28.88 -13.66 1.23
N ALA A 156 28.43 -12.65 1.98
CA ALA A 156 28.51 -11.26 1.55
C ALA A 156 29.97 -10.78 1.43
N LEU A 157 30.80 -11.12 2.42
CA LEU A 157 32.23 -10.79 2.41
C LEU A 157 32.97 -11.50 1.27
N ASP A 158 32.64 -12.76 1.00
CA ASP A 158 33.24 -13.53 -0.09
C ASP A 158 32.92 -12.89 -1.46
N ILE A 159 31.70 -12.37 -1.65
CA ILE A 159 31.34 -11.61 -2.87
C ILE A 159 32.13 -10.30 -2.96
N LEU A 160 32.24 -9.55 -1.85
CA LEU A 160 33.02 -8.31 -1.82
C LEU A 160 34.49 -8.58 -2.13
N GLU A 161 35.04 -9.70 -1.68
CA GLU A 161 36.41 -10.11 -1.99
C GLU A 161 36.56 -10.52 -3.46
N GLU A 162 35.66 -11.34 -4.00
CA GLU A 162 35.66 -11.77 -5.42
C GLU A 162 35.54 -10.57 -6.39
N THR A 163 34.88 -9.49 -5.94
CA THR A 163 34.71 -8.26 -6.72
C THR A 163 35.76 -7.20 -6.45
N GLY A 164 36.65 -7.40 -5.47
CA GLY A 164 37.65 -6.41 -5.07
C GLY A 164 37.06 -5.16 -4.39
N MET A 165 35.85 -5.28 -3.83
CA MET A 165 35.09 -4.19 -3.20
C MET A 165 35.18 -4.15 -1.66
N THR A 166 36.01 -4.99 -1.03
CA THR A 166 36.15 -5.05 0.44
C THR A 166 36.59 -3.74 1.09
N GLY A 167 37.43 -2.96 0.39
CA GLY A 167 37.90 -1.65 0.86
C GLY A 167 37.08 -0.46 0.36
N CYS A 168 36.01 -0.71 -0.41
CA CYS A 168 35.16 0.36 -0.93
C CYS A 168 34.36 1.00 0.21
N ARG A 169 34.19 2.31 0.15
CA ARG A 169 33.26 2.99 1.05
C ARG A 169 31.83 2.57 0.69
N PRO A 170 30.98 2.23 1.67
CA PRO A 170 29.58 1.96 1.39
C PRO A 170 28.95 3.23 0.81
N VAL A 171 28.23 3.07 -0.30
CA VAL A 171 27.46 4.12 -0.97
C VAL A 171 26.13 3.51 -1.36
N ASP A 172 25.03 4.19 -1.01
CA ASP A 172 23.66 3.66 -1.20
C ASP A 172 23.32 3.51 -2.69
N THR A 173 23.82 4.43 -3.52
CA THR A 173 23.77 4.35 -4.99
C THR A 173 25.18 4.41 -5.56
N PRO A 174 25.79 3.25 -5.87
CA PRO A 174 27.14 3.22 -6.46
C PRO A 174 27.17 3.75 -7.91
N MET A 175 26.00 3.98 -8.52
CA MET A 175 25.85 4.51 -9.87
C MET A 175 25.76 6.05 -9.87
N ASP A 176 26.43 6.71 -10.81
CA ASP A 176 26.33 8.15 -11.01
C ASP A 176 24.91 8.53 -11.47
N LEU A 177 24.23 9.37 -10.67
CA LEU A 177 22.85 9.82 -10.90
C LEU A 177 22.67 10.59 -12.21
N ASN A 178 23.74 11.20 -12.74
CA ASN A 178 23.69 11.96 -13.99
C ASN A 178 24.06 11.12 -15.23
N SER A 179 24.33 9.83 -15.05
CA SER A 179 24.69 8.94 -16.17
C SER A 179 23.47 8.62 -17.04
N LYS A 180 23.46 9.17 -18.26
CA LYS A 180 22.45 8.83 -19.27
C LYS A 180 22.88 7.56 -20.01
N LEU A 181 22.20 6.45 -19.78
CA LEU A 181 22.41 5.21 -20.52
C LEU A 181 21.74 5.33 -21.90
N MET A 182 22.54 5.27 -22.97
CA MET A 182 22.02 5.17 -24.34
C MET A 182 22.22 3.76 -24.92
N PRO A 183 21.26 3.23 -25.69
CA PRO A 183 21.41 1.94 -26.36
C PRO A 183 22.65 1.92 -27.26
N GLY A 184 23.54 0.95 -27.08
CA GLY A 184 24.76 0.79 -27.89
C GLY A 184 25.94 1.67 -27.48
N GLN A 185 25.85 2.45 -26.40
CA GLN A 185 27.01 3.12 -25.80
C GLN A 185 27.69 2.24 -24.75
N GLY A 186 29.02 2.19 -24.80
CA GLY A 186 29.88 1.49 -23.83
C GLY A 186 30.62 0.30 -24.43
N GLU A 187 31.71 -0.11 -23.81
CA GLU A 187 32.42 -1.34 -24.19
C GLU A 187 31.66 -2.57 -23.65
N PRO A 188 31.44 -3.62 -24.47
CA PRO A 188 30.85 -4.85 -24.00
C PRO A 188 31.76 -5.48 -22.94
N LEU A 189 31.17 -6.01 -21.86
CA LEU A 189 31.94 -6.69 -20.83
C LEU A 189 32.72 -7.88 -21.43
N SER A 190 34.02 -7.93 -21.11
CA SER A 190 34.91 -9.02 -21.51
C SER A 190 34.48 -10.38 -20.93
N ASP A 191 33.93 -10.39 -19.71
CA ASP A 191 33.39 -11.59 -19.06
C ASP A 191 31.95 -11.37 -18.59
N ALA A 192 31.00 -11.70 -19.47
CA ALA A 192 29.58 -11.70 -19.14
C ALA A 192 29.20 -12.72 -18.06
N ALA A 193 29.98 -13.80 -17.86
CA ALA A 193 29.69 -14.81 -16.86
C ALA A 193 29.93 -14.27 -15.44
N ARG A 194 31.01 -13.52 -15.22
CA ARG A 194 31.29 -12.85 -13.94
C ARG A 194 30.18 -11.88 -13.54
N TYR A 195 29.72 -11.06 -14.48
CA TYR A 195 28.60 -10.14 -14.23
C TYR A 195 27.30 -10.87 -13.92
N ARG A 196 26.94 -11.89 -14.72
CA ARG A 196 25.74 -12.71 -14.46
C ARG A 196 25.80 -13.41 -13.10
N ARG A 197 26.97 -13.90 -12.69
CA ARG A 197 27.20 -14.53 -11.38
C ARG A 197 26.98 -13.52 -10.26
N LEU A 198 27.54 -12.31 -10.38
CA LEU A 198 27.38 -11.25 -9.38
C LEU A 198 25.91 -10.83 -9.25
N VAL A 199 25.21 -10.59 -10.36
CA VAL A 199 23.78 -10.27 -10.37
C VAL A 199 22.97 -11.41 -9.73
N GLY A 200 23.30 -12.66 -10.05
CA GLY A 200 22.67 -13.84 -9.45
C GLY A 200 22.87 -13.91 -7.93
N ALA A 201 24.10 -13.65 -7.45
CA ALA A 201 24.45 -13.67 -6.04
C ALA A 201 23.75 -12.55 -5.24
N ILE A 202 23.67 -11.34 -5.81
CA ILE A 202 22.92 -10.22 -5.21
C ILE A 202 21.41 -10.53 -5.16
N LYS A 203 20.86 -11.12 -6.23
CA LYS A 203 19.45 -11.52 -6.27
C LYS A 203 19.12 -12.61 -5.25
N PHE A 204 20.07 -13.49 -4.96
CA PHE A 204 19.94 -14.51 -3.92
C PHE A 204 19.85 -13.89 -2.52
N PHE A 205 20.68 -12.88 -2.22
CA PHE A 205 20.57 -12.10 -0.97
C PHE A 205 19.19 -11.47 -0.80
N LYS A 206 18.67 -10.79 -1.84
CA LYS A 206 17.35 -10.16 -1.79
C LYS A 206 16.20 -11.16 -1.59
N LYS A 207 16.35 -12.39 -2.09
CA LYS A 207 15.32 -13.44 -1.99
C LYS A 207 15.32 -14.14 -0.62
N LEU A 208 16.43 -14.09 0.11
CA LEU A 208 16.60 -14.73 1.42
C LEU A 208 16.40 -13.79 2.60
N ASP A 209 16.36 -12.48 2.38
CA ASP A 209 15.97 -11.52 3.40
C ASP A 209 14.50 -11.76 3.75
N ILE A 210 14.25 -12.42 4.89
CA ILE A 210 12.90 -12.69 5.41
C ILE A 210 12.36 -11.36 5.96
N GLY A 211 12.04 -10.46 5.05
CA GLY A 211 11.30 -9.22 5.26
C GLY A 211 10.35 -9.09 4.08
N PHE A 212 9.09 -9.48 4.26
CA PHE A 212 8.10 -9.52 3.18
C PHE A 212 7.86 -8.16 2.50
N LEU A 213 8.20 -7.06 3.18
CA LEU A 213 7.98 -5.68 2.75
C LEU A 213 9.04 -4.78 3.40
N ASP A 214 9.57 -3.82 2.65
CA ASP A 214 10.44 -2.77 3.19
C ASP A 214 9.62 -1.78 4.04
N ILE A 215 10.27 -1.00 4.90
CA ILE A 215 9.61 0.08 5.68
C ILE A 215 8.83 1.03 4.75
N GLY A 216 9.39 1.32 3.57
CA GLY A 216 8.73 2.12 2.55
C GLY A 216 7.45 1.48 2.00
N ASP A 217 7.38 0.15 1.93
CA ASP A 217 6.18 -0.55 1.47
C ASP A 217 5.07 -0.53 2.53
N TYR A 218 5.41 -0.66 3.82
CA TYR A 218 4.45 -0.49 4.91
C TYR A 218 3.86 0.93 4.96
N LEU A 219 4.70 1.94 4.78
CA LEU A 219 4.26 3.34 4.68
C LEU A 219 3.39 3.56 3.46
N ALA A 220 3.75 2.98 2.31
CA ALA A 220 2.96 3.06 1.09
C ALA A 220 1.58 2.38 1.26
N ILE A 221 1.51 1.23 1.91
CA ILE A 221 0.24 0.56 2.26
C ILE A 221 -0.61 1.44 3.17
N GLY A 222 0.01 2.10 4.16
CA GLY A 222 -0.66 3.08 5.00
C GLY A 222 -1.26 4.24 4.20
N ALA A 223 -0.52 4.78 3.23
CA ALA A 223 -1.02 5.83 2.34
C ALA A 223 -2.14 5.33 1.41
N ILE A 224 -2.04 4.12 0.86
CA ILE A 224 -3.07 3.50 0.01
C ILE A 224 -4.41 3.39 0.77
N PHE A 225 -4.37 2.91 2.01
CA PHE A 225 -5.54 2.79 2.87
C PHE A 225 -5.81 4.06 3.70
N ALA A 226 -5.21 5.20 3.38
CA ALA A 226 -5.65 6.48 3.93
C ALA A 226 -6.85 7.05 3.15
N ALA A 227 -6.92 6.78 1.84
CA ALA A 227 -8.05 7.15 0.98
C ALA A 227 -9.35 6.47 1.45
N THR A 228 -10.43 7.23 1.58
CA THR A 228 -11.72 6.78 2.14
C THR A 228 -12.84 7.12 1.18
N ASP A 229 -13.69 6.15 0.89
CA ASP A 229 -14.82 6.33 -0.01
C ASP A 229 -16.14 6.38 0.78
N SER A 230 -16.61 7.59 1.06
CA SER A 230 -17.81 7.80 1.89
C SER A 230 -19.12 7.80 1.10
N VAL A 231 -19.08 7.56 -0.23
CA VAL A 231 -20.25 7.74 -1.12
C VAL A 231 -21.47 6.92 -0.65
N CYS A 232 -21.28 5.66 -0.28
CA CYS A 232 -22.39 4.82 0.21
C CYS A 232 -23.01 5.36 1.51
N THR A 233 -22.20 5.91 2.41
CA THR A 233 -22.69 6.49 3.67
C THR A 233 -23.45 7.80 3.40
N LEU A 234 -22.96 8.62 2.48
CA LEU A 234 -23.59 9.89 2.09
C LEU A 234 -24.91 9.69 1.32
N GLN A 235 -25.11 8.56 0.65
CA GLN A 235 -26.40 8.21 0.06
C GLN A 235 -27.48 7.90 1.09
N VAL A 236 -27.08 7.44 2.29
CA VAL A 236 -28.00 7.14 3.40
C VAL A 236 -28.20 8.35 4.31
N LEU A 237 -27.16 9.17 4.50
CA LEU A 237 -27.23 10.39 5.30
C LEU A 237 -27.88 11.53 4.50
N HIS A 238 -29.06 11.97 4.93
CA HIS A 238 -29.68 13.16 4.34
C HIS A 238 -29.08 14.45 4.92
N GLN A 239 -28.68 15.35 4.02
CA GLN A 239 -28.10 16.65 4.37
C GLN A 239 -29.05 17.52 5.22
N ASP A 240 -30.36 17.41 5.00
CA ASP A 240 -31.37 18.20 5.71
C ASP A 240 -31.56 17.76 7.16
N GLU A 241 -31.36 16.47 7.45
CA GLU A 241 -31.54 15.91 8.80
C GLU A 241 -30.29 16.11 9.66
N THR A 242 -29.09 15.93 9.10
CA THR A 242 -27.82 16.01 9.83
C THR A 242 -26.73 16.78 9.07
N PRO A 243 -26.90 18.11 8.87
CA PRO A 243 -26.03 18.90 8.00
C PRO A 243 -24.56 18.90 8.42
N LEU A 244 -24.28 18.93 9.73
CA LEU A 244 -22.91 18.89 10.27
C LEU A 244 -22.23 17.56 9.98
N LEU A 245 -22.93 16.44 10.20
CA LEU A 245 -22.38 15.10 10.02
C LEU A 245 -22.13 14.82 8.54
N TYR A 246 -23.10 15.14 7.68
CA TYR A 246 -22.97 15.04 6.23
C TYR A 246 -21.75 15.82 5.73
N SER A 247 -21.62 17.09 6.14
CA SER A 247 -20.52 17.96 5.70
C SER A 247 -19.16 17.46 6.18
N LEU A 248 -19.08 16.91 7.39
CA LEU A 248 -17.83 16.40 7.95
C LEU A 248 -17.39 15.12 7.22
N VAL A 249 -18.29 14.16 7.05
CA VAL A 249 -18.00 12.90 6.33
C VAL A 249 -17.64 13.15 4.86
N PHE A 250 -18.40 14.03 4.19
CA PHE A 250 -18.11 14.42 2.81
C PHE A 250 -16.76 15.12 2.68
N GLY A 251 -16.53 16.17 3.49
CA GLY A 251 -15.30 16.94 3.44
C GLY A 251 -14.07 16.08 3.75
N GLU A 252 -14.19 15.16 4.71
CA GLU A 252 -13.12 14.25 5.04
C GLU A 252 -12.80 13.28 3.89
N GLY A 253 -13.81 12.66 3.28
CA GLY A 253 -13.62 11.73 2.17
C GLY A 253 -12.85 12.36 1.01
N VAL A 254 -13.28 13.53 0.56
CA VAL A 254 -12.67 14.17 -0.62
C VAL A 254 -11.25 14.69 -0.33
N VAL A 255 -10.99 15.22 0.87
CA VAL A 255 -9.64 15.70 1.24
C VAL A 255 -8.68 14.53 1.47
N ASN A 256 -9.15 13.41 2.06
CA ASN A 256 -8.33 12.22 2.28
C ASN A 256 -7.83 11.62 0.96
N ASP A 257 -8.66 11.59 -0.07
CA ASP A 257 -8.28 11.04 -1.38
C ASP A 257 -7.18 11.88 -2.05
N ALA A 258 -7.26 13.20 -1.97
CA ALA A 258 -6.21 14.06 -2.53
C ALA A 258 -4.91 14.00 -1.71
N THR A 259 -5.02 13.97 -0.37
CA THR A 259 -3.86 13.89 0.53
C THR A 259 -3.16 12.53 0.47
N SER A 260 -3.89 11.42 0.33
CA SER A 260 -3.30 10.08 0.24
C SER A 260 -2.42 9.94 -1.00
N VAL A 261 -2.85 10.48 -2.13
CA VAL A 261 -2.07 10.44 -3.39
C VAL A 261 -0.79 11.26 -3.27
N VAL A 262 -0.86 12.45 -2.65
CA VAL A 262 0.32 13.29 -2.40
C VAL A 262 1.30 12.59 -1.46
N LEU A 263 0.77 12.00 -0.38
CA LEU A 263 1.57 11.25 0.58
C LEU A 263 2.21 10.02 -0.06
N PHE A 264 1.46 9.29 -0.88
CA PHE A 264 1.96 8.13 -1.62
C PHE A 264 3.09 8.51 -2.58
N ASN A 265 2.93 9.58 -3.36
CA ASN A 265 3.98 10.08 -4.25
C ASN A 265 5.20 10.56 -3.47
N ALA A 266 5.02 11.21 -2.32
CA ALA A 266 6.12 11.58 -1.45
C ALA A 266 6.88 10.33 -0.97
N ILE A 267 6.18 9.27 -0.56
CA ILE A 267 6.80 8.01 -0.11
C ILE A 267 7.58 7.34 -1.25
N GLN A 268 7.06 7.32 -2.48
CA GLN A 268 7.77 6.72 -3.62
C GLN A 268 9.05 7.47 -4.02
N ASN A 269 9.10 8.77 -3.74
CA ASN A 269 10.24 9.62 -4.11
C ASN A 269 11.37 9.61 -3.06
N PHE A 270 11.15 9.02 -1.88
CA PHE A 270 12.17 8.91 -0.83
C PHE A 270 12.59 7.47 -0.61
N ASP A 271 13.90 7.25 -0.55
CA ASP A 271 14.44 5.99 -0.07
C ASP A 271 14.39 5.96 1.46
N LEU A 272 13.69 4.97 2.01
CA LEU A 272 13.43 4.79 3.45
C LEU A 272 14.25 3.64 4.05
N SER A 273 15.29 3.18 3.33
CA SER A 273 16.19 2.11 3.74
C SER A 273 16.90 2.38 5.08
N SER A 274 17.16 3.65 5.44
CA SER A 274 17.63 4.04 6.77
C SER A 274 16.83 5.22 7.34
N VAL A 275 15.97 4.95 8.33
CA VAL A 275 15.15 6.00 8.96
C VAL A 275 15.99 6.79 9.97
N ASN A 276 16.61 7.88 9.51
CA ASN A 276 17.20 8.89 10.38
C ASN A 276 16.19 10.01 10.68
N SER A 277 16.30 10.65 11.86
CA SER A 277 15.44 11.79 12.23
C SER A 277 15.49 12.96 11.25
N SER A 278 16.66 13.19 10.64
CA SER A 278 16.85 14.19 9.58
C SER A 278 16.07 13.85 8.31
N ILE A 279 16.08 12.58 7.89
CA ILE A 279 15.36 12.11 6.69
C ILE A 279 13.85 12.19 6.93
N ALA A 280 13.38 11.82 8.13
CA ALA A 280 11.97 11.98 8.50
C ALA A 280 11.53 13.46 8.46
N LEU A 281 12.35 14.39 8.94
CA LEU A 281 12.05 15.82 8.89
C LEU A 281 12.07 16.36 7.45
N HIS A 282 13.01 15.91 6.62
CA HIS A 282 13.06 16.26 5.21
C HIS A 282 11.84 15.70 4.43
N PHE A 283 11.41 14.48 4.74
CA PHE A 283 10.20 13.88 4.20
C PHE A 283 8.95 14.70 4.55
N ILE A 284 8.78 15.06 5.83
CA ILE A 284 7.68 15.93 6.28
C ILE A 284 7.75 17.29 5.59
N GLY A 285 8.94 17.88 5.49
CA GLY A 285 9.16 19.15 4.80
C GLY A 285 8.77 19.10 3.33
N ASN A 286 9.16 18.04 2.62
CA ASN A 286 8.78 17.86 1.21
C ASN A 286 7.28 17.61 1.04
N PHE A 287 6.67 16.80 1.91
CA PHE A 287 5.22 16.60 1.91
C PHE A 287 4.48 17.92 2.11
N LEU A 288 4.88 18.72 3.11
CA LEU A 288 4.29 20.04 3.37
C LEU A 288 4.51 21.01 2.21
N TYR A 289 5.70 21.01 1.60
CA TYR A 289 6.00 21.81 0.42
C TYR A 289 5.09 21.44 -0.76
N LEU A 290 5.03 20.16 -1.12
CA LEU A 290 4.18 19.66 -2.20
C LEU A 290 2.71 19.97 -1.93
N PHE A 291 2.24 19.76 -0.70
CA PHE A 291 0.86 20.02 -0.31
C PHE A 291 0.51 21.51 -0.40
N LEU A 292 1.31 22.38 0.21
CA LEU A 292 1.06 23.83 0.23
C LEU A 292 1.20 24.46 -1.16
N ALA A 293 2.26 24.13 -1.91
CA ALA A 293 2.49 24.69 -3.23
C ALA A 293 1.39 24.28 -4.22
N SER A 294 0.97 23.00 -4.21
CA SER A 294 -0.14 22.52 -5.05
C SER A 294 -1.47 23.19 -4.66
N THR A 295 -1.72 23.39 -3.37
CA THR A 295 -2.93 24.08 -2.87
C THR A 295 -2.96 25.54 -3.33
N LEU A 296 -1.84 26.26 -3.22
CA LEU A 296 -1.72 27.64 -3.67
C LEU A 296 -1.88 27.78 -5.18
N LEU A 297 -1.28 26.87 -5.96
CA LEU A 297 -1.44 26.84 -7.41
C LEU A 297 -2.88 26.54 -7.81
N GLY A 298 -3.54 25.61 -7.13
CA GLY A 298 -4.95 25.27 -7.36
C GLY A 298 -5.86 26.46 -7.08
N ALA A 299 -5.64 27.13 -5.95
CA ALA A 299 -6.39 28.34 -5.62
C ALA A 299 -6.14 29.48 -6.62
N ALA A 300 -4.88 29.70 -7.03
CA ALA A 300 -4.54 30.74 -8.00
C ALA A 300 -5.17 30.48 -9.38
N THR A 301 -5.13 29.24 -9.87
CA THR A 301 -5.74 28.85 -11.14
C THR A 301 -7.27 28.89 -11.09
N GLY A 302 -7.88 28.53 -9.96
CA GLY A 302 -9.33 28.68 -9.73
C GLY A 302 -9.78 30.15 -9.71
N LEU A 303 -9.02 31.04 -9.05
CA LEU A 303 -9.29 32.48 -9.06
C LEU A 303 -9.07 33.09 -10.45
N LEU A 304 -8.05 32.63 -11.18
CA LEU A 304 -7.83 33.01 -12.57
C LEU A 304 -9.01 32.61 -13.45
N SER A 305 -9.55 31.40 -13.28
CA SER A 305 -10.76 30.96 -13.96
C SER A 305 -11.96 31.86 -13.66
N ALA A 306 -12.18 32.19 -12.38
CA ALA A 306 -13.26 33.08 -11.96
C ALA A 306 -13.13 34.47 -12.59
N TYR A 307 -11.90 35.03 -12.62
CA TYR A 307 -11.60 36.31 -13.23
C TYR A 307 -11.82 36.29 -14.75
N ILE A 308 -11.31 35.27 -15.44
CA ILE A 308 -11.44 35.09 -16.88
C ILE A 308 -12.93 35.01 -17.27
N ILE A 309 -13.72 34.18 -16.61
CA ILE A 309 -15.16 34.01 -16.90
C ILE A 309 -15.93 35.30 -16.64
N LYS A 310 -15.55 36.07 -15.61
CA LYS A 310 -16.19 37.35 -15.32
C LYS A 310 -15.83 38.45 -16.31
N LYS A 311 -14.58 38.50 -16.79
CA LYS A 311 -14.09 39.57 -17.68
C LYS A 311 -14.32 39.27 -19.16
N LEU A 312 -14.21 38.01 -19.58
CA LEU A 312 -14.59 37.57 -20.92
C LEU A 312 -16.11 37.58 -21.02
N TYR A 313 -16.65 38.78 -21.25
CA TYR A 313 -18.07 39.05 -21.50
C TYR A 313 -18.66 38.24 -22.68
N PHE A 314 -17.80 37.57 -23.45
CA PHE A 314 -18.11 36.74 -24.62
C PHE A 314 -18.85 35.41 -24.31
N GLY A 315 -18.97 35.02 -23.04
CA GLY A 315 -19.56 33.73 -22.62
C GLY A 315 -21.10 33.68 -22.58
N ARG A 316 -21.78 34.82 -22.40
CA ARG A 316 -23.24 34.84 -22.15
C ARG A 316 -24.13 34.51 -23.35
N HIS A 317 -23.56 34.29 -24.55
CA HIS A 317 -24.32 33.96 -25.75
C HIS A 317 -24.50 32.46 -26.01
N SER A 318 -23.75 31.57 -25.33
CA SER A 318 -23.84 30.13 -25.52
C SER A 318 -23.42 29.39 -24.26
N THR A 319 -24.31 28.55 -23.73
CA THR A 319 -24.06 27.69 -22.58
C THR A 319 -22.84 26.80 -22.77
N ASP A 320 -22.67 26.27 -23.98
CA ASP A 320 -21.66 25.27 -24.29
C ASP A 320 -20.25 25.83 -24.15
N ARG A 321 -20.06 27.11 -24.50
CA ARG A 321 -18.76 27.79 -24.37
C ARG A 321 -18.38 28.02 -22.91
N GLU A 322 -19.34 28.41 -22.06
CA GLU A 322 -19.10 28.58 -20.62
C GLU A 322 -18.71 27.24 -19.98
N VAL A 323 -19.44 26.16 -20.29
CA VAL A 323 -19.13 24.82 -19.78
C VAL A 323 -17.78 24.32 -20.29
N ALA A 324 -17.49 24.45 -21.58
CA ALA A 324 -16.21 24.02 -22.17
C ALA A 324 -15.02 24.77 -21.58
N LEU A 325 -15.14 26.09 -21.39
CA LEU A 325 -14.09 26.90 -20.77
C LEU A 325 -13.87 26.51 -19.31
N MET A 326 -14.94 26.18 -18.58
CA MET A 326 -14.81 25.67 -17.22
C MET A 326 -14.04 24.35 -17.15
N MET A 327 -14.37 23.39 -18.02
CA MET A 327 -13.65 22.12 -18.11
C MET A 327 -12.17 22.33 -18.51
N LEU A 328 -11.91 23.20 -19.48
CA LEU A 328 -10.56 23.50 -19.94
C LEU A 328 -9.72 24.16 -18.83
N MET A 329 -10.30 25.07 -18.04
CA MET A 329 -9.61 25.70 -16.92
C MET A 329 -9.31 24.72 -15.79
N ALA A 330 -10.21 23.77 -15.51
CA ALA A 330 -9.94 22.68 -14.56
C ALA A 330 -8.77 21.81 -15.06
N TYR A 331 -8.76 21.43 -16.34
CA TYR A 331 -7.67 20.66 -16.93
C TYR A 331 -6.34 21.44 -17.00
N LEU A 332 -6.39 22.76 -17.25
CA LEU A 332 -5.22 23.63 -17.23
C LEU A 332 -4.53 23.62 -15.86
N SER A 333 -5.31 23.59 -14.77
CA SER A 333 -4.74 23.50 -13.41
C SER A 333 -3.94 22.21 -13.21
N TYR A 334 -4.38 21.09 -13.78
CA TYR A 334 -3.63 19.83 -13.79
C TYR A 334 -2.32 19.97 -14.57
N MET A 335 -2.40 20.49 -15.80
CA MET A 335 -1.22 20.63 -16.67
C MET A 335 -0.16 21.57 -16.09
N LEU A 336 -0.58 22.66 -15.42
CA LEU A 336 0.34 23.56 -14.72
C LEU A 336 1.01 22.88 -13.53
N ALA A 337 0.29 22.06 -12.78
CA ALA A 337 0.87 21.31 -11.68
C ALA A 337 1.94 20.32 -12.15
N GLU A 338 1.66 19.56 -13.22
CA GLU A 338 2.64 18.66 -13.83
C GLU A 338 3.88 19.41 -14.34
N LEU A 339 3.70 20.59 -14.95
CA LEU A 339 4.81 21.43 -15.40
C LEU A 339 5.72 21.89 -14.25
N PHE A 340 5.15 22.14 -13.07
CA PHE A 340 5.89 22.54 -11.87
C PHE A 340 6.31 21.36 -10.97
N TYR A 341 6.12 20.12 -11.42
CA TYR A 341 6.39 18.90 -10.63
C TYR A 341 5.64 18.87 -9.28
N LEU A 342 4.44 19.43 -9.25
CA LEU A 342 3.53 19.47 -8.10
C LEU A 342 2.46 18.37 -8.22
N SER A 343 1.60 18.22 -7.21
CA SER A 343 0.49 17.25 -7.28
C SER A 343 -0.64 17.77 -8.16
N GLY A 344 -0.79 17.20 -9.36
CA GLY A 344 -1.88 17.53 -10.27
C GLY A 344 -3.26 17.32 -9.67
N ILE A 345 -3.48 16.18 -9.00
CA ILE A 345 -4.79 15.82 -8.41
C ILE A 345 -5.18 16.80 -7.30
N LEU A 346 -4.25 17.14 -6.39
CA LEU A 346 -4.51 18.11 -5.32
C LEU A 346 -4.77 19.52 -5.88
N THR A 347 -4.03 19.90 -6.92
CA THR A 347 -4.20 21.21 -7.58
C THR A 347 -5.58 21.34 -8.22
N VAL A 348 -6.02 20.32 -8.96
CA VAL A 348 -7.37 20.28 -9.57
C VAL A 348 -8.46 20.32 -8.51
N PHE A 349 -8.28 19.61 -7.40
CA PHE A 349 -9.24 19.60 -6.29
C PHE A 349 -9.45 21.01 -5.71
N PHE A 350 -8.36 21.71 -5.35
CA PHE A 350 -8.47 23.08 -4.82
C PHE A 350 -8.93 24.09 -5.87
N CYS A 351 -8.54 23.91 -7.13
CA CYS A 351 -9.10 24.68 -8.25
C CYS A 351 -10.62 24.51 -8.31
N GLY A 352 -11.12 23.28 -8.23
CA GLY A 352 -12.55 22.97 -8.19
C GLY A 352 -13.29 23.59 -7.01
N ILE A 353 -12.71 23.57 -5.80
CA ILE A 353 -13.29 24.23 -4.61
C ILE A 353 -13.44 25.74 -4.86
N VAL A 354 -12.37 26.41 -5.29
CA VAL A 354 -12.38 27.86 -5.52
C VAL A 354 -13.34 28.23 -6.64
N MET A 355 -13.37 27.41 -7.70
CA MET A 355 -14.27 27.59 -8.83
C MET A 355 -15.74 27.42 -8.43
N SER A 356 -16.05 26.42 -7.59
CA SER A 356 -17.39 26.24 -7.03
C SER A 356 -17.82 27.40 -6.14
N HIS A 357 -16.89 28.10 -5.49
CA HIS A 357 -17.21 29.21 -4.61
C HIS A 357 -17.35 30.55 -5.35
N TYR A 358 -16.44 30.87 -6.28
CA TYR A 358 -16.41 32.18 -6.96
C TYR A 358 -16.96 32.12 -8.38
N THR A 359 -16.47 31.20 -9.21
CA THR A 359 -16.86 31.08 -10.61
C THR A 359 -18.34 30.73 -10.76
N TRP A 360 -18.87 29.88 -9.88
CA TRP A 360 -20.28 29.50 -9.89
C TRP A 360 -21.22 30.71 -9.99
N HIS A 361 -20.91 31.82 -9.30
CA HIS A 361 -21.73 33.03 -9.30
C HIS A 361 -21.63 33.88 -10.58
N ASN A 362 -20.59 33.69 -11.38
CA ASN A 362 -20.39 34.45 -12.62
C ASN A 362 -21.05 33.81 -13.84
N VAL A 363 -21.27 32.49 -13.78
CA VAL A 363 -21.84 31.67 -14.86
C VAL A 363 -23.36 31.81 -14.91
N THR A 364 -23.95 31.67 -16.11
CA THR A 364 -25.41 31.70 -16.31
C THR A 364 -26.13 30.53 -15.64
N GLU A 365 -27.43 30.68 -15.35
CA GLU A 365 -28.20 29.64 -14.66
C GLU A 365 -28.31 28.35 -15.48
N SER A 366 -28.53 28.46 -16.79
CA SER A 366 -28.53 27.32 -17.72
C SER A 366 -27.18 26.58 -17.72
N SER A 367 -26.07 27.31 -17.81
CA SER A 367 -24.73 26.72 -17.72
C SER A 367 -24.44 26.07 -16.38
N ARG A 368 -24.95 26.60 -15.25
CA ARG A 368 -24.79 25.95 -13.92
C ARG A 368 -25.45 24.58 -13.88
N VAL A 369 -26.67 24.48 -14.40
CA VAL A 369 -27.41 23.22 -14.47
C VAL A 369 -26.68 22.23 -15.38
N THR A 370 -26.30 22.66 -16.59
CA THR A 370 -25.57 21.81 -17.55
C THR A 370 -24.23 21.35 -16.97
N THR A 371 -23.46 22.24 -16.35
CA THR A 371 -22.15 21.92 -15.74
C THR A 371 -22.28 20.93 -14.61
N ARG A 372 -23.29 21.10 -13.73
CA ARG A 372 -23.55 20.16 -12.65
C ARG A 372 -23.86 18.76 -13.18
N HIS A 373 -24.74 18.66 -14.18
CA HIS A 373 -25.06 17.38 -14.78
C HIS A 373 -23.88 16.77 -15.55
N ALA A 374 -23.11 17.58 -16.29
CA ALA A 374 -21.96 17.12 -17.05
C ALA A 374 -20.83 16.58 -16.16
N PHE A 375 -20.49 17.27 -15.07
CA PHE A 375 -19.49 16.75 -14.11
C PHE A 375 -20.02 15.53 -13.34
N ALA A 376 -21.30 15.50 -12.98
CA ALA A 376 -21.90 14.34 -12.33
C ALA A 376 -21.89 13.10 -13.24
N THR A 377 -22.22 13.25 -14.53
CA THR A 377 -22.18 12.13 -15.49
C THR A 377 -20.75 11.69 -15.76
N LEU A 378 -19.79 12.61 -15.86
CA LEU A 378 -18.37 12.27 -16.04
C LEU A 378 -17.81 11.53 -14.82
N SER A 379 -18.12 11.98 -13.60
CA SER A 379 -17.75 11.27 -12.37
C SER A 379 -18.35 9.87 -12.33
N PHE A 380 -19.64 9.75 -12.62
CA PHE A 380 -20.34 8.46 -12.63
C PHE A 380 -19.75 7.48 -13.66
N LEU A 381 -19.44 7.95 -14.86
CA LEU A 381 -18.78 7.14 -15.88
C LEU A 381 -17.38 6.72 -15.44
N ALA A 382 -16.57 7.64 -14.91
CA ALA A 382 -15.21 7.35 -14.42
C ALA A 382 -15.23 6.33 -13.28
N GLU A 383 -16.12 6.48 -12.31
CA GLU A 383 -16.32 5.53 -11.21
C GLU A 383 -16.76 4.15 -11.74
N THR A 384 -17.68 4.12 -12.70
CA THR A 384 -18.14 2.87 -13.33
C THR A 384 -16.98 2.14 -14.01
N PHE A 385 -16.14 2.85 -14.77
CA PHE A 385 -14.96 2.25 -15.40
C PHE A 385 -13.97 1.73 -14.35
N LEU A 386 -13.67 2.50 -13.31
CA LEU A 386 -12.76 2.09 -12.23
C LEU A 386 -13.24 0.81 -11.53
N PHE A 387 -14.52 0.73 -11.16
CA PHE A 387 -15.06 -0.49 -10.55
C PHE A 387 -15.15 -1.66 -11.52
N LEU A 388 -15.41 -1.41 -12.82
CA LEU A 388 -15.38 -2.45 -13.83
C LEU A 388 -13.97 -3.04 -13.99
N TYR A 389 -12.93 -2.20 -14.00
CA TYR A 389 -11.54 -2.66 -14.00
C TYR A 389 -11.22 -3.51 -12.78
N VAL A 390 -11.62 -3.06 -11.58
CA VAL A 390 -11.42 -3.83 -10.34
C VAL A 390 -12.19 -5.16 -10.39
N GLY A 391 -13.41 -5.17 -10.91
CA GLY A 391 -14.22 -6.38 -11.07
C GLY A 391 -13.63 -7.38 -12.06
N MET A 392 -13.12 -6.91 -13.21
CA MET A 392 -12.43 -7.74 -14.19
C MET A 392 -11.18 -8.38 -13.59
N ASP A 393 -10.39 -7.60 -12.85
CA ASP A 393 -9.18 -8.08 -12.18
C ASP A 393 -9.47 -9.03 -11.02
N ALA A 394 -10.58 -8.82 -10.30
CA ALA A 394 -11.05 -9.76 -9.28
C ALA A 394 -11.47 -11.11 -9.88
N LEU A 395 -11.78 -11.17 -11.17
CA LEU A 395 -12.13 -12.40 -11.89
C LEU A 395 -10.95 -13.02 -12.66
N ASP A 396 -9.77 -12.40 -12.60
CA ASP A 396 -8.57 -12.86 -13.28
C ASP A 396 -8.01 -14.13 -12.64
N ILE A 397 -8.33 -15.28 -13.25
CA ILE A 397 -8.01 -16.62 -12.75
C ILE A 397 -6.50 -16.84 -12.59
N GLU A 398 -5.65 -16.15 -13.37
CA GLU A 398 -4.20 -16.32 -13.30
C GLU A 398 -3.64 -15.74 -12.00
N LYS A 399 -4.14 -14.57 -11.56
CA LYS A 399 -3.79 -13.97 -10.26
C LYS A 399 -4.24 -14.85 -9.10
N TRP A 400 -5.45 -15.41 -9.18
CA TRP A 400 -5.96 -16.33 -8.17
C TRP A 400 -5.19 -17.65 -8.14
N LYS A 401 -4.64 -18.11 -9.27
CA LYS A 401 -3.83 -19.33 -9.31
C LYS A 401 -2.55 -19.21 -8.49
N PHE A 402 -1.86 -18.07 -8.53
CA PHE A 402 -0.69 -17.80 -7.68
C PHE A 402 -1.01 -17.72 -6.19
N VAL A 403 -2.23 -17.27 -5.85
CA VAL A 403 -2.73 -17.20 -4.47
C VAL A 403 -3.28 -18.56 -4.00
N SER A 404 -3.77 -19.39 -4.93
CA SER A 404 -4.37 -20.70 -4.66
C SER A 404 -3.37 -21.71 -4.08
N ASP A 405 -2.06 -21.47 -4.22
CA ASP A 405 -1.04 -22.28 -3.55
C ASP A 405 -1.05 -22.06 -2.03
N ARG A 406 -1.52 -20.90 -1.54
CA ARG A 406 -1.65 -20.56 -0.10
C ARG A 406 -2.87 -19.64 0.18
N PRO A 407 -4.11 -20.10 0.00
CA PRO A 407 -5.31 -19.27 0.20
C PRO A 407 -5.42 -18.77 1.65
N GLY A 408 -4.99 -19.57 2.62
CA GLY A 408 -4.96 -19.19 4.03
C GLY A 408 -4.06 -17.98 4.32
N LEU A 409 -2.97 -17.79 3.56
CA LEU A 409 -2.08 -16.65 3.74
C LEU A 409 -2.73 -15.34 3.25
N SER A 410 -3.36 -15.35 2.08
CA SER A 410 -4.04 -14.16 1.54
C SER A 410 -5.23 -13.74 2.40
N VAL A 411 -6.04 -14.70 2.87
CA VAL A 411 -7.15 -14.44 3.81
C VAL A 411 -6.61 -13.91 5.14
N ALA A 412 -5.52 -14.49 5.66
CA ALA A 412 -4.90 -14.00 6.90
C ALA A 412 -4.37 -12.56 6.74
N VAL A 413 -3.65 -12.26 5.66
CA VAL A 413 -3.12 -10.91 5.39
C VAL A 413 -4.26 -9.90 5.24
N SER A 414 -5.31 -10.24 4.49
CA SER A 414 -6.49 -9.39 4.32
C SER A 414 -7.23 -9.15 5.64
N SER A 415 -7.37 -10.19 6.47
CA SER A 415 -7.99 -10.06 7.80
C SER A 415 -7.15 -9.20 8.75
N ILE A 416 -5.82 -9.33 8.73
CA ILE A 416 -4.92 -8.51 9.54
C ILE A 416 -4.98 -7.06 9.08
N LEU A 417 -4.89 -6.80 7.78
CA LEU A 417 -4.97 -5.45 7.22
C LEU A 417 -6.33 -4.80 7.52
N MET A 418 -7.43 -5.53 7.38
CA MET A 418 -8.76 -5.04 7.75
C MET A 418 -8.84 -4.69 9.25
N GLY A 419 -8.29 -5.55 10.12
CA GLY A 419 -8.19 -5.26 11.56
C GLY A 419 -7.38 -4.00 11.84
N LEU A 420 -6.23 -3.83 11.19
CA LEU A 420 -5.39 -2.65 11.33
C LEU A 420 -6.11 -1.38 10.84
N ILE A 421 -6.88 -1.45 9.76
CA ILE A 421 -7.70 -0.34 9.26
C ILE A 421 -8.75 0.06 10.30
N LEU A 422 -9.49 -0.91 10.85
CA LEU A 422 -10.51 -0.69 11.87
C LEU A 422 -9.94 -0.03 13.13
N LEU A 423 -8.87 -0.60 13.69
CA LEU A 423 -8.22 -0.12 14.90
C LEU A 423 -7.53 1.22 14.67
N GLY A 424 -6.77 1.35 13.57
CA GLY A 424 -6.08 2.59 13.22
C GLY A 424 -7.06 3.74 13.08
N ARG A 425 -8.18 3.51 12.40
CA ARG A 425 -9.23 4.52 12.25
C ARG A 425 -9.86 4.91 13.60
N ALA A 426 -10.18 3.95 14.45
CA ALA A 426 -10.73 4.22 15.79
C ALA A 426 -9.74 5.06 16.64
N ALA A 427 -8.45 4.72 16.58
CA ALA A 427 -7.40 5.40 17.33
C ALA A 427 -7.22 6.87 16.94
N PHE A 428 -7.62 7.29 15.73
CA PHE A 428 -7.59 8.70 15.32
C PHE A 428 -8.95 9.39 15.47
N VAL A 429 -10.06 8.76 15.09
CA VAL A 429 -11.38 9.40 15.08
C VAL A 429 -11.86 9.74 16.50
N PHE A 430 -11.76 8.83 17.46
CA PHE A 430 -12.27 9.09 18.82
C PHE A 430 -11.44 10.15 19.56
N PRO A 431 -10.09 10.11 19.56
CA PRO A 431 -9.31 11.18 20.20
C PRO A 431 -9.43 12.53 19.51
N LEU A 432 -9.45 12.58 18.17
CA LEU A 432 -9.60 13.84 17.44
C LEU A 432 -10.98 14.46 17.63
N SER A 433 -12.04 13.65 17.67
CA SER A 433 -13.38 14.15 17.97
C SER A 433 -13.53 14.61 19.42
N PHE A 434 -12.87 13.94 20.37
CA PHE A 434 -12.76 14.41 21.75
C PHE A 434 -12.04 15.77 21.82
N LEU A 435 -10.88 15.90 21.16
CA LEU A 435 -10.13 17.15 21.10
C LEU A 435 -10.93 18.27 20.42
N SER A 436 -11.63 17.96 19.33
CA SER A 436 -12.52 18.89 18.63
C SER A 436 -13.65 19.37 19.55
N ASN A 437 -14.25 18.47 20.33
CA ASN A 437 -15.30 18.81 21.29
C ASN A 437 -14.81 19.71 22.44
N LEU A 438 -13.54 19.61 22.83
CA LEU A 438 -12.93 20.53 23.80
C LEU A 438 -12.76 21.94 23.24
N MET A 439 -12.53 22.07 21.93
CA MET A 439 -12.35 23.36 21.26
C MET A 439 -13.68 24.08 20.95
N LYS A 440 -14.79 23.36 20.91
CA LYS A 440 -16.12 23.91 20.56
C LYS A 440 -16.85 24.44 21.80
N LYS A 441 -17.28 25.71 21.73
CA LYS A 441 -17.99 26.41 22.82
C LYS A 441 -19.51 26.17 22.80
N SER A 442 -20.13 26.07 21.62
CA SER A 442 -21.57 25.85 21.46
C SER A 442 -21.92 24.37 21.68
N SER A 443 -23.06 24.10 22.33
CA SER A 443 -23.50 22.71 22.59
C SER A 443 -24.03 22.03 21.32
N GLU A 444 -24.53 22.79 20.35
CA GLU A 444 -25.09 22.27 19.10
C GLU A 444 -24.03 21.81 18.08
N GLU A 445 -22.79 22.32 18.19
CA GLU A 445 -21.70 21.91 17.29
C GLU A 445 -20.92 20.69 17.80
N LYS A 446 -21.20 20.23 19.03
CA LYS A 446 -20.48 19.10 19.63
C LYS A 446 -20.85 17.79 18.97
N ILE A 447 -19.83 17.01 18.63
CA ILE A 447 -19.98 15.69 18.01
C ILE A 447 -20.30 14.69 19.11
N THR A 448 -21.54 14.21 19.14
CA THR A 448 -21.98 13.19 20.11
C THR A 448 -21.29 11.85 19.86
N PHE A 449 -21.20 11.00 20.88
CA PHE A 449 -20.58 9.67 20.74
C PHE A 449 -21.20 8.83 19.62
N ARG A 450 -22.53 8.92 19.43
CA ARG A 450 -23.22 8.23 18.33
C ARG A 450 -22.78 8.74 16.96
N GLN A 451 -22.61 10.06 16.80
CA GLN A 451 -22.06 10.66 15.59
C GLN A 451 -20.58 10.29 15.37
N GLN A 452 -19.78 10.17 16.43
CA GLN A 452 -18.38 9.70 16.34
C GLN A 452 -18.31 8.27 15.78
N VAL A 453 -19.21 7.38 16.23
CA VAL A 453 -19.31 6.02 15.68
C VAL A 453 -19.68 6.03 14.20
N ILE A 454 -20.59 6.93 13.78
CA ILE A 454 -20.96 7.06 12.36
C ILE A 454 -19.77 7.60 11.54
N ILE A 455 -19.02 8.59 12.03
CA ILE A 455 -17.81 9.11 11.35
C ILE A 455 -16.73 8.03 11.25
N TRP A 456 -16.54 7.26 12.32
CA TRP A 456 -15.61 6.12 12.32
C TRP A 456 -16.03 5.10 11.26
N TRP A 457 -17.31 4.70 11.25
CA TRP A 457 -17.89 3.73 10.32
C TRP A 457 -17.80 4.19 8.86
N ALA A 458 -18.19 5.43 8.58
CA ALA A 458 -18.16 6.01 7.24
C ALA A 458 -16.75 6.01 6.63
N GLY A 459 -15.72 6.19 7.46
CA GLY A 459 -14.32 6.16 7.05
C GLY A 459 -13.71 4.76 6.91
N LEU A 460 -14.48 3.68 7.12
CA LEU A 460 -13.99 2.30 6.91
C LEU A 460 -14.09 1.86 5.44
N MET A 461 -14.91 2.53 4.65
CA MET A 461 -15.12 2.20 3.26
C MET A 461 -13.92 2.63 2.42
N ARG A 462 -13.39 1.70 1.62
CA ARG A 462 -12.28 1.93 0.69
C ARG A 462 -12.82 1.93 -0.72
N GLY A 463 -12.27 2.80 -1.57
CA GLY A 463 -12.77 2.99 -2.92
C GLY A 463 -11.72 2.79 -4.00
N ALA A 464 -12.05 3.30 -5.19
CA ALA A 464 -11.23 3.19 -6.38
C ALA A 464 -9.84 3.82 -6.25
N VAL A 465 -9.69 4.88 -5.44
CA VAL A 465 -8.40 5.55 -5.22
C VAL A 465 -7.39 4.61 -4.55
N SER A 466 -7.81 3.87 -3.51
CA SER A 466 -6.95 2.85 -2.87
C SER A 466 -6.52 1.78 -3.87
N MET A 467 -7.43 1.35 -4.74
CA MET A 467 -7.09 0.38 -5.80
C MET A 467 -6.06 0.94 -6.77
N ALA A 468 -6.30 2.13 -7.32
CA ALA A 468 -5.39 2.77 -8.28
C ALA A 468 -3.98 2.95 -7.73
N LEU A 469 -3.85 3.34 -6.45
CA LEU A 469 -2.56 3.48 -5.77
C LEU A 469 -1.88 2.13 -5.53
N ALA A 470 -2.63 1.09 -5.16
CA ALA A 470 -2.09 -0.26 -5.01
C ALA A 470 -1.54 -0.81 -6.34
N TYR A 471 -2.26 -0.60 -7.46
CA TYR A 471 -1.73 -0.93 -8.77
C TYR A 471 -0.46 -0.14 -9.07
N ASN A 472 -0.46 1.18 -8.88
CA ASN A 472 0.74 1.99 -9.12
C ASN A 472 1.96 1.46 -8.35
N LYS A 473 1.78 1.04 -7.09
CA LYS A 473 2.88 0.47 -6.30
C LYS A 473 3.35 -0.89 -6.81
N PHE A 474 2.42 -1.83 -6.99
CA PHE A 474 2.74 -3.25 -7.12
C PHE A 474 2.80 -3.75 -8.56
N THR A 475 2.35 -2.97 -9.56
CA THR A 475 2.45 -3.34 -10.99
C THR A 475 3.46 -2.53 -11.79
N ARG A 476 3.83 -1.31 -11.35
CA ARG A 476 4.74 -0.39 -12.08
C ARG A 476 6.15 -0.95 -12.30
N LEU A 477 6.58 -1.93 -11.52
CA LEU A 477 7.87 -2.61 -11.71
C LEU A 477 7.81 -3.76 -12.73
N GLY A 478 6.68 -4.03 -13.40
CA GLY A 478 6.57 -5.10 -14.40
C GLY A 478 6.67 -6.53 -13.82
N HIS A 479 6.59 -6.67 -12.50
CA HIS A 479 6.70 -7.94 -11.78
C HIS A 479 5.34 -8.38 -11.20
N THR A 480 4.30 -8.50 -12.04
CA THR A 480 3.07 -9.22 -11.66
C THR A 480 3.32 -10.72 -11.39
N GLN A 481 4.53 -11.20 -11.68
CA GLN A 481 4.96 -12.59 -11.44
C GLN A 481 5.62 -12.83 -10.08
N LEU A 482 5.85 -11.79 -9.27
CA LEU A 482 6.27 -11.99 -7.88
C LEU A 482 5.02 -12.27 -7.03
N GLN A 483 5.02 -13.43 -6.37
CA GLN A 483 3.89 -13.93 -5.58
C GLN A 483 3.46 -12.93 -4.49
N ASP A 484 4.40 -12.17 -3.94
CA ASP A 484 4.16 -11.21 -2.86
C ASP A 484 3.34 -10.00 -3.32
N ASN A 485 3.66 -9.44 -4.48
CA ASN A 485 2.91 -8.33 -5.08
C ASN A 485 1.49 -8.78 -5.45
N ALA A 486 1.34 -10.01 -5.95
CA ALA A 486 0.03 -10.59 -6.27
C ALA A 486 -0.83 -10.77 -5.00
N ILE A 487 -0.24 -11.22 -3.89
CA ILE A 487 -0.94 -11.34 -2.60
C ILE A 487 -1.38 -9.95 -2.09
N MET A 488 -0.55 -8.91 -2.23
CA MET A 488 -0.91 -7.56 -1.79
C MET A 488 -2.01 -6.93 -2.65
N ILE A 489 -1.96 -7.08 -3.97
CA ILE A 489 -3.03 -6.59 -4.87
C ILE A 489 -4.34 -7.32 -4.57
N THR A 490 -4.33 -8.65 -4.51
CA THR A 490 -5.53 -9.45 -4.23
C THR A 490 -6.09 -9.18 -2.83
N SER A 491 -5.23 -8.93 -1.84
CA SER A 491 -5.67 -8.49 -0.51
C SER A 491 -6.33 -7.12 -0.54
N THR A 492 -5.79 -6.17 -1.31
CA THR A 492 -6.39 -4.83 -1.47
C THR A 492 -7.75 -4.91 -2.17
N ILE A 493 -7.88 -5.71 -3.24
CA ILE A 493 -9.15 -5.98 -3.92
C ILE A 493 -10.17 -6.55 -2.92
N THR A 494 -9.74 -7.55 -2.13
CA THR A 494 -10.60 -8.21 -1.13
C THR A 494 -11.09 -7.21 -0.08
N ILE A 495 -10.22 -6.33 0.41
CA ILE A 495 -10.58 -5.28 1.38
C ILE A 495 -11.56 -4.27 0.77
N VAL A 496 -11.31 -3.81 -0.45
CA VAL A 496 -12.19 -2.84 -1.13
C VAL A 496 -13.57 -3.45 -1.40
N LEU A 497 -13.63 -4.67 -1.96
CA LEU A 497 -14.90 -5.35 -2.19
C LEU A 497 -15.65 -5.67 -0.89
N PHE A 498 -14.93 -6.17 0.12
CA PHE A 498 -15.55 -6.48 1.41
C PHE A 498 -16.08 -5.22 2.11
N SER A 499 -15.28 -4.15 2.18
CA SER A 499 -15.70 -2.90 2.84
C SER A 499 -16.86 -2.23 2.10
N THR A 500 -16.84 -2.17 0.78
CA THR A 500 -17.93 -1.58 -0.02
C THR A 500 -19.22 -2.38 0.08
N VAL A 501 -19.17 -3.71 -0.06
CA VAL A 501 -20.38 -4.55 -0.04
C VAL A 501 -20.90 -4.74 1.39
N VAL A 502 -20.06 -5.22 2.30
CA VAL A 502 -20.50 -5.60 3.65
C VAL A 502 -20.77 -4.38 4.50
N PHE A 503 -19.83 -3.43 4.58
CA PHE A 503 -20.09 -2.21 5.36
C PHE A 503 -21.17 -1.34 4.69
N GLY A 504 -21.24 -1.31 3.35
CA GLY A 504 -22.32 -0.65 2.62
C GLY A 504 -23.71 -1.14 3.01
N LEU A 505 -23.94 -2.46 2.91
CA LEU A 505 -25.21 -3.08 3.31
C LEU A 505 -25.56 -2.84 4.78
N MET A 506 -24.56 -2.81 5.66
CA MET A 506 -24.73 -2.58 7.09
C MET A 506 -24.90 -1.10 7.48
N THR A 507 -24.65 -0.16 6.56
CA THR A 507 -24.68 1.28 6.88
C THR A 507 -26.09 1.78 7.20
N LYS A 508 -27.09 1.38 6.40
CA LYS A 508 -28.50 1.75 6.64
C LYS A 508 -29.04 1.29 7.99
N PRO A 509 -28.93 0.00 8.38
CA PRO A 509 -29.41 -0.45 9.69
C PRO A 509 -28.62 0.20 10.84
N LEU A 510 -27.32 0.42 10.68
CA LEU A 510 -26.49 1.08 11.70
C LEU A 510 -26.93 2.53 11.96
N ILE A 511 -27.12 3.31 10.90
CA ILE A 511 -27.56 4.71 11.01
C ILE A 511 -28.97 4.76 11.63
N SER A 512 -29.88 3.90 11.19
CA SER A 512 -31.23 3.81 11.77
C SER A 512 -31.23 3.46 13.26
N LEU A 513 -30.24 2.71 13.73
CA LEU A 513 -30.09 2.34 15.14
C LEU A 513 -29.50 3.50 15.98
N LEU A 514 -28.51 4.20 15.44
CA LEU A 514 -27.77 5.25 16.16
C LEU A 514 -28.51 6.59 16.15
N LEU A 515 -29.18 6.91 15.04
CA LEU A 515 -30.00 8.10 14.82
C LEU A 515 -31.45 7.67 14.55
N PRO A 516 -32.24 7.33 15.59
CA PRO A 516 -33.65 7.03 15.39
C PRO A 516 -34.37 8.28 14.83
N PRO A 517 -35.24 8.11 13.81
CA PRO A 517 -35.97 9.23 13.24
C PRO A 517 -36.80 9.92 14.33
N GLN A 518 -36.69 11.24 14.43
CA GLN A 518 -37.59 12.01 15.28
C GLN A 518 -39.02 11.75 14.80
N ARG A 519 -39.84 11.12 15.65
CA ARG A 519 -41.29 11.04 15.44
C ARG A 519 -41.82 12.47 15.35
N GLN A 520 -42.02 12.97 14.14
CA GLN A 520 -42.87 14.12 13.93
C GLN A 520 -44.26 13.73 14.42
N LEU A 521 -44.71 14.39 15.49
CA LEU A 521 -46.07 14.31 15.97
C LEU A 521 -46.98 14.80 14.83
N SER A 522 -47.68 13.87 14.19
CA SER A 522 -48.55 14.13 13.06
C SER A 522 -49.78 14.93 13.48
N THR A 523 -49.86 16.19 13.05
CA THR A 523 -51.12 16.89 12.82
C THR A 523 -51.16 17.38 11.38
N VAL A 524 -51.79 16.57 10.55
CA VAL A 524 -52.62 16.87 9.37
C VAL A 524 -52.39 18.22 8.67
N SER A 525 -51.84 18.18 7.45
CA SER A 525 -52.47 18.80 6.27
C SER A 525 -51.78 18.37 4.98
N SER A 526 -52.61 17.93 4.04
CA SER A 526 -52.35 17.62 2.63
C SER A 526 -51.67 18.76 1.87
N ASP A 527 -50.65 18.43 1.07
CA ASP A 527 -50.71 18.62 -0.40
C ASP A 527 -49.46 18.08 -1.09
N ALA A 528 -49.70 17.18 -2.04
CA ALA A 528 -48.74 16.70 -3.02
C ALA A 528 -48.88 17.53 -4.31
N ASN A 529 -47.77 17.72 -5.02
CA ASN A 529 -47.58 18.34 -6.34
C ASN A 529 -47.14 19.82 -6.37
N SER A 530 -45.82 20.03 -6.30
CA SER A 530 -45.07 20.97 -7.17
C SER A 530 -43.56 20.67 -7.11
N PRO A 531 -42.78 20.90 -8.20
CA PRO A 531 -41.34 20.69 -8.16
C PRO A 531 -40.72 21.84 -7.35
N LYS A 532 -40.34 21.54 -6.10
CA LYS A 532 -39.79 22.55 -5.19
C LYS A 532 -38.42 23.02 -5.68
N SER A 533 -38.33 24.33 -5.89
CA SER A 533 -37.11 25.10 -6.16
C SER A 533 -36.07 24.90 -5.04
N PHE A 534 -34.97 24.22 -5.39
CA PHE A 534 -33.79 24.05 -4.54
C PHE A 534 -32.93 25.33 -4.56
N THR A 535 -33.36 26.34 -3.82
CA THR A 535 -32.56 27.55 -3.56
C THR A 535 -32.62 27.93 -2.08
N ALA A 536 -31.86 27.22 -1.24
CA ALA A 536 -31.40 27.77 0.04
C ALA A 536 -30.06 27.15 0.50
N PRO A 537 -29.20 27.90 1.20
CA PRO A 537 -27.75 27.74 1.19
C PRO A 537 -27.14 27.46 2.57
N LEU A 538 -25.87 27.02 2.57
CA LEU A 538 -24.96 27.03 3.72
C LEU A 538 -25.07 28.31 4.57
N LEU A 539 -25.21 28.13 5.89
CA LEU A 539 -25.28 29.13 6.98
C LEU A 539 -26.59 29.94 7.10
N GLY A 540 -27.55 29.39 7.82
CA GLY A 540 -28.57 30.16 8.52
C GLY A 540 -28.19 30.31 10.00
N SER A 541 -27.85 31.52 10.43
CA SER A 541 -27.95 31.93 11.83
C SER A 541 -29.10 32.92 11.92
N GLN A 542 -30.22 32.45 12.45
CA GLN A 542 -31.40 33.23 12.80
C GLN A 542 -31.25 33.68 14.26
N GLU A 543 -30.72 34.88 14.49
CA GLU A 543 -31.01 35.74 15.65
C GLU A 543 -30.83 37.16 15.10
N GLY A 544 -31.87 37.96 14.93
CA GLY A 544 -32.59 38.60 16.03
C GLY A 544 -32.28 40.10 15.92
N SER A 545 -33.18 40.82 15.27
CA SER A 545 -33.18 42.27 15.16
C SER A 545 -33.38 42.91 16.54
N GLU A 546 -32.39 43.67 17.02
CA GLU A 546 -32.61 44.72 18.01
C GLU A 546 -31.97 46.03 17.51
N VAL A 547 -32.85 46.99 17.25
CA VAL A 547 -32.57 48.42 17.28
C VAL A 547 -32.48 48.79 18.75
N ASP A 548 -31.36 49.32 19.22
CA ASP A 548 -31.35 50.50 20.10
C ASP A 548 -29.93 51.07 20.36
N LEU A 549 -29.82 52.36 20.05
CA LEU A 549 -29.16 53.44 20.79
C LEU A 549 -28.24 53.05 21.97
N ASN A 550 -26.92 53.20 21.78
CA ASN A 550 -26.11 54.15 22.56
C ASN A 550 -24.63 54.08 22.15
N GLY A 551 -24.03 55.26 21.95
CA GLY A 551 -22.59 55.40 21.83
C GLY A 551 -21.92 55.14 23.16
N GLN A 552 -20.98 54.20 23.17
CA GLN A 552 -19.92 54.14 24.17
C GLN A 552 -18.70 53.43 23.58
N GLU A 553 -17.58 54.15 23.59
CA GLU A 553 -16.25 53.66 23.23
C GLU A 553 -15.86 52.46 24.12
N LEU A 554 -15.39 51.37 23.50
CA LEU A 554 -14.80 50.23 24.20
C LEU A 554 -13.27 50.23 24.01
N PRO A 555 -12.47 50.05 25.08
CA PRO A 555 -11.03 50.25 25.04
C PRO A 555 -10.29 49.06 24.42
N HIS A 556 -9.17 49.34 23.76
CA HIS A 556 -8.16 48.34 23.40
C HIS A 556 -7.36 47.88 24.64
N PRO A 557 -7.11 46.57 24.79
CA PRO A 557 -5.82 46.15 25.33
C PRO A 557 -5.20 44.91 24.65
N PRO A 558 -3.89 44.66 24.91
CA PRO A 558 -3.03 43.78 24.11
C PRO A 558 -2.94 42.36 24.68
N SER A 559 -2.79 41.33 23.83
CA SER A 559 -1.89 40.18 24.01
C SER A 559 -2.28 38.95 23.18
N LEU A 560 -1.24 38.24 22.73
CA LEU A 560 -1.25 36.94 22.04
C LEU A 560 -2.03 35.84 22.76
N ARG A 561 -2.28 35.98 24.07
CA ARG A 561 -2.98 34.99 24.90
C ARG A 561 -4.48 34.89 24.55
N MET A 562 -5.07 35.97 24.02
CA MET A 562 -6.47 35.96 23.58
C MET A 562 -6.66 35.29 22.20
N LEU A 563 -5.60 35.21 21.39
CA LEU A 563 -5.62 34.60 20.05
C LEU A 563 -5.81 33.07 20.12
N LEU A 564 -5.30 32.44 21.19
CA LEU A 564 -5.42 31.00 21.46
C LEU A 564 -6.78 30.59 22.03
N SER A 565 -7.60 31.52 22.50
CA SER A 565 -8.84 31.22 23.26
C SER A 565 -10.14 31.27 22.45
N ALA A 566 -10.10 31.76 21.20
CA ALA A 566 -11.27 31.87 20.30
C ALA A 566 -10.87 32.03 18.80
N PRO A 567 -10.24 31.03 18.17
CA PRO A 567 -9.75 31.17 16.79
C PRO A 567 -10.88 31.16 15.73
N THR A 568 -11.91 30.34 15.88
CA THR A 568 -12.91 30.09 14.82
C THR A 568 -13.77 31.31 14.47
N HIS A 569 -14.30 32.03 15.45
CA HIS A 569 -15.15 33.20 15.19
C HIS A 569 -14.38 34.43 14.67
N LYS A 570 -13.11 34.61 15.05
CA LYS A 570 -12.35 35.79 14.66
C LYS A 570 -11.74 35.65 13.28
N VAL A 571 -11.09 34.51 12.97
CA VAL A 571 -10.51 34.27 11.64
C VAL A 571 -11.61 34.26 10.58
N HIS A 572 -12.75 33.61 10.84
CA HIS A 572 -13.90 33.64 9.94
C HIS A 572 -14.43 35.05 9.71
N ARG A 573 -14.50 35.89 10.75
CA ARG A 573 -14.93 37.29 10.62
C ARG A 573 -13.95 38.12 9.78
N TYR A 574 -12.65 37.98 10.00
CA TYR A 574 -11.63 38.67 9.20
C TYR A 574 -11.62 38.19 7.75
N TRP A 575 -11.71 36.88 7.53
CA TRP A 575 -11.84 36.31 6.19
C TRP A 575 -13.09 36.82 5.48
N ARG A 576 -14.26 36.81 6.13
CA ARG A 576 -15.51 37.31 5.57
C ARG A 576 -15.41 38.80 5.20
N LYS A 577 -14.80 39.62 6.07
CA LYS A 577 -14.55 41.04 5.76
C LYS A 577 -13.66 41.22 4.53
N PHE A 578 -12.59 40.45 4.41
CA PHE A 578 -11.70 40.46 3.24
C PHE A 578 -12.40 39.93 1.97
N ASP A 579 -13.17 38.86 2.10
CA ASP A 579 -13.92 38.22 1.02
C ASP A 579 -14.96 39.18 0.44
N ASP A 580 -15.74 39.85 1.30
CA ASP A 580 -16.73 40.84 0.88
C ASP A 580 -16.10 42.12 0.32
N SER A 581 -14.93 42.54 0.82
CA SER A 581 -14.28 43.78 0.37
C SER A 581 -13.48 43.63 -0.93
N PHE A 582 -12.85 42.49 -1.15
CA PHE A 582 -11.88 42.31 -2.24
C PHE A 582 -12.20 41.11 -3.13
N MET A 583 -12.43 39.92 -2.55
CA MET A 583 -12.54 38.70 -3.35
C MET A 583 -13.84 38.68 -4.17
N ARG A 584 -15.00 38.92 -3.57
CA ARG A 584 -16.30 38.90 -4.28
C ARG A 584 -16.42 40.00 -5.34
N PRO A 585 -16.01 41.25 -5.08
CA PRO A 585 -16.01 42.30 -6.10
C PRO A 585 -15.10 42.01 -7.29
N VAL A 586 -13.98 41.32 -7.10
CA VAL A 586 -13.02 41.01 -8.18
C VAL A 586 -13.40 39.71 -8.89
N PHE A 587 -13.63 38.63 -8.16
CA PHE A 587 -13.79 37.28 -8.69
C PHE A 587 -15.23 36.78 -8.76
N GLY A 588 -16.22 37.49 -8.21
CA GLY A 588 -17.64 37.08 -8.22
C GLY A 588 -18.13 36.59 -6.85
N GLY A 589 -19.44 36.73 -6.57
CA GLY A 589 -20.02 36.32 -5.28
C GLY A 589 -21.46 36.76 -5.10
N ARG A 590 -22.19 36.12 -4.17
CA ARG A 590 -23.59 36.46 -3.84
C ARG A 590 -23.74 37.94 -3.48
N GLY A 591 -24.73 38.60 -4.08
CA GLY A 591 -25.07 40.01 -3.81
C GLY A 591 -24.29 41.04 -4.63
N PHE A 592 -23.28 40.63 -5.41
CA PHE A 592 -22.46 41.54 -6.22
C PHE A 592 -22.56 41.31 -7.74
N THR A 593 -23.20 40.23 -8.18
CA THR A 593 -23.61 40.07 -9.58
C THR A 593 -25.04 40.58 -9.72
N PRO A 594 -25.28 41.66 -10.48
CA PRO A 594 -26.66 42.08 -10.75
C PRO A 594 -27.39 40.95 -11.47
N VAL A 595 -28.58 40.59 -10.96
CA VAL A 595 -29.53 39.76 -11.69
C VAL A 595 -30.00 40.59 -12.88
N ALA A 596 -29.33 40.45 -14.02
CA ALA A 596 -29.77 41.08 -15.25
C ALA A 596 -30.90 40.23 -15.84
N PRO A 597 -32.05 40.84 -16.20
CA PRO A 597 -33.17 40.12 -16.80
C PRO A 597 -32.73 39.47 -18.11
N GLY A 598 -33.23 38.26 -18.37
CA GLY A 598 -32.92 37.49 -19.57
C GLY A 598 -33.24 38.25 -20.86
N SER A 599 -32.53 37.88 -21.93
CA SER A 599 -32.83 38.29 -23.31
C SER A 599 -34.27 37.91 -23.70
N PRO A 600 -34.91 38.68 -24.60
CA PRO A 600 -36.35 38.62 -24.82
C PRO A 600 -36.76 37.26 -25.37
N THR A 601 -37.89 36.76 -24.87
CA THR A 601 -38.67 35.66 -25.42
C THR A 601 -38.76 35.77 -26.93
N GLU A 602 -38.38 34.69 -27.62
CA GLU A 602 -38.75 34.45 -29.01
C GLU A 602 -40.26 34.69 -29.16
N GLN A 603 -40.64 35.59 -30.07
CA GLN A 603 -42.01 35.73 -30.51
C GLN A 603 -42.40 34.43 -31.23
N GLU A 604 -43.45 33.77 -30.72
CA GLU A 604 -44.13 32.66 -31.39
C GLU A 604 -44.63 33.07 -32.79
N PRO A 605 -44.59 32.18 -33.79
CA PRO A 605 -45.58 32.19 -34.86
C PRO A 605 -46.87 31.46 -34.46
#